data_AF-A0A7K6IS14-F1
#
_entry.id   AF-A0A7K6IS14-F1
#
_cell.length_a   1.000
_cell.length_b   1.000
_cell.length_c   1.000
_cell.angle_alpha   90.00
_cell.angle_beta   90.00
_cell.angle_gamma   90.00
#
_symmetry.space_group_name_H-M   'P 1'
#
loop_
_entity.id
_entity.type
_entity.pdbx_description
1 polymer ?
#
loop_
_entity_poly.entity_id
_entity_poly.type
_entity_poly.pdbx_seq_one_letter_code
_entity_poly.pdbx_strand_id
1 'polypeptide(L)'
;RMPSCLLKLTRVVLSHKPWALFILIFMFVSFAYIKLYWGIWEDLKSRGHPYGLKHWAFSLLSCFPNVEIQPLDFTELFSGTPLAEWYLQPQRQKEPHLLAVLSDACRIVLMWKFGGIYLDTDFIVLKNLQNLTNALGIQGDEVLNGAFLSFKPKHKFIELCMQDFVQNYNGWVWGHQGPELLTRVFKKWCSLRTIKSMSCKGVSALAPEAVYPVPWQDWKKLFEAVSALELHKLLKNTYAVHIWNKLSHGTKLEIPSQALLAQLYSQFCPATYTKMKQD
;
A
#
# COMPACT_ATOMS: atom_id res chain seq x y z
N ARG A 1 -14.58 22.62 2.39
CA ARG A 1 -13.66 23.76 2.17
C ARG A 1 -12.30 23.17 1.78
N MET A 2 -11.77 23.43 0.58
CA MET A 2 -10.44 22.93 0.22
C MET A 2 -9.37 23.55 1.14
N PRO A 3 -8.40 22.76 1.65
CA PRO A 3 -7.26 23.30 2.39
C PRO A 3 -6.56 24.42 1.62
N SER A 4 -6.18 25.51 2.28
CA SER A 4 -5.46 26.65 1.66
C SER A 4 -4.16 26.24 0.95
N CYS A 5 -3.57 25.13 1.39
CA CYS A 5 -2.37 24.51 0.84
C CYS A 5 -2.61 23.87 -0.55
N LEU A 6 -3.78 23.25 -0.77
CA LEU A 6 -4.20 22.73 -2.09
C LEU A 6 -4.39 23.86 -3.12
N LEU A 7 -4.91 25.01 -2.68
CA LEU A 7 -5.01 26.24 -3.49
C LEU A 7 -3.65 26.87 -3.82
N LYS A 8 -2.64 26.68 -2.97
CA LYS A 8 -1.26 27.10 -3.25
C LYS A 8 -0.58 26.18 -4.25
N LEU A 9 -0.77 24.86 -4.13
CA LEU A 9 -0.27 23.86 -5.09
C LEU A 9 -0.84 24.09 -6.50
N THR A 10 -2.14 24.33 -6.65
CA THR A 10 -2.73 24.65 -7.96
C THR A 10 -2.13 25.91 -8.56
N ARG A 11 -1.88 26.95 -7.75
CA ARG A 11 -1.22 28.18 -8.20
C ARG A 11 0.22 27.96 -8.66
N VAL A 12 0.97 27.07 -8.00
CA VAL A 12 2.33 26.69 -8.38
C VAL A 12 2.32 25.90 -9.70
N VAL A 13 1.44 24.91 -9.84
CA VAL A 13 1.32 24.11 -11.08
C VAL A 13 0.89 24.97 -12.28
N LEU A 14 -0.05 25.89 -12.09
CA LEU A 14 -0.50 26.83 -13.13
C LEU A 14 0.55 27.89 -13.51
N SER A 15 1.59 28.11 -12.70
CA SER A 15 2.63 29.11 -12.94
C SER A 15 3.79 28.61 -13.82
N HIS A 16 3.83 27.31 -14.15
CA HIS A 16 4.81 26.76 -15.10
C HIS A 16 4.28 26.89 -16.54
N LYS A 17 5.00 27.66 -17.37
CA LYS A 17 4.61 28.09 -18.73
C LYS A 17 4.27 26.92 -19.69
N PRO A 18 3.30 27.09 -20.61
CA PRO A 18 2.77 26.03 -21.49
C PRO A 18 3.61 25.69 -22.74
N TRP A 19 4.91 26.01 -22.78
CA TRP A 19 5.75 25.89 -23.99
C TRP A 19 6.80 24.77 -23.93
N ALA A 20 6.50 23.68 -23.22
CA ALA A 20 7.28 22.43 -23.28
C ALA A 20 6.39 21.25 -23.74
N LEU A 21 5.44 21.55 -24.62
CA LEU A 21 4.58 20.59 -25.30
C LEU A 21 5.13 20.43 -26.71
N PHE A 22 5.40 19.18 -27.12
CA PHE A 22 6.05 18.71 -28.36
C PHE A 22 7.53 18.35 -28.22
N ILE A 23 7.79 17.07 -28.49
CA ILE A 23 9.06 16.32 -28.38
C ILE A 23 9.38 15.85 -26.96
N LEU A 24 8.75 14.74 -26.53
CA LEU A 24 9.31 13.65 -25.68
C LEU A 24 8.21 12.72 -25.14
N ILE A 25 7.38 12.15 -26.02
CA ILE A 25 6.26 11.27 -25.61
C ILE A 25 6.67 9.78 -25.52
N PHE A 26 7.93 9.38 -25.74
CA PHE A 26 8.29 7.96 -25.69
C PHE A 26 9.45 7.54 -24.77
N MET A 27 9.94 8.39 -23.86
CA MET A 27 11.02 7.99 -22.94
C MET A 27 10.88 8.44 -21.47
N PHE A 28 9.82 9.15 -21.08
CA PHE A 28 9.73 9.69 -19.71
C PHE A 28 9.21 8.73 -18.65
N VAL A 29 8.54 7.64 -19.04
CA VAL A 29 8.00 6.65 -18.07
C VAL A 29 9.11 5.81 -17.44
N SER A 30 10.25 5.65 -18.10
CA SER A 30 11.42 4.96 -17.54
C SER A 30 12.34 5.89 -16.74
N PHE A 31 12.44 7.19 -17.09
CA PHE A 31 13.32 8.12 -16.37
C PHE A 31 12.76 8.58 -15.01
N ALA A 32 11.44 8.65 -14.84
CA ALA A 32 10.85 8.87 -13.52
C ALA A 32 11.13 7.68 -12.59
N TYR A 33 11.06 6.45 -13.12
CA TYR A 33 11.44 5.24 -12.39
C TYR A 33 12.94 5.26 -12.06
N ILE A 34 13.82 5.61 -13.01
CA ILE A 34 15.28 5.69 -12.82
C ILE A 34 15.68 6.84 -11.88
N LYS A 35 15.06 8.02 -11.91
CA LYS A 35 15.39 9.12 -10.97
C LYS A 35 14.84 8.90 -9.57
N LEU A 36 13.66 8.28 -9.43
CA LEU A 36 13.16 7.85 -8.11
C LEU A 36 14.04 6.71 -7.57
N TYR A 37 14.45 5.76 -8.43
CA TYR A 37 15.42 4.71 -8.11
C TYR A 37 16.76 5.29 -7.70
N TRP A 38 17.32 6.22 -8.47
CA TRP A 38 18.64 6.80 -8.23
C TRP A 38 18.62 7.71 -7.01
N GLY A 39 17.54 8.45 -6.77
CA GLY A 39 17.35 9.24 -5.56
C GLY A 39 17.26 8.38 -4.29
N ILE A 40 16.47 7.30 -4.31
CA ILE A 40 16.37 6.35 -3.19
C ILE A 40 17.66 5.53 -3.03
N TRP A 41 18.34 5.20 -4.14
CA TRP A 41 19.59 4.42 -4.15
C TRP A 41 20.80 5.23 -3.70
N GLU A 42 20.89 6.51 -4.05
CA GLU A 42 21.90 7.40 -3.47
C GLU A 42 21.63 7.65 -1.99
N ASP A 43 20.37 7.78 -1.57
CA ASP A 43 20.00 7.96 -0.16
C ASP A 43 20.33 6.72 0.69
N LEU A 44 20.18 5.51 0.13
CA LEU A 44 20.67 4.26 0.75
C LEU A 44 22.20 4.19 0.85
N LYS A 45 22.94 4.95 0.04
CA LYS A 45 24.42 5.05 0.06
C LYS A 45 24.91 6.20 0.95
N SER A 46 24.16 7.31 1.03
CA SER A 46 24.52 8.47 1.81
C SER A 46 23.91 8.39 3.20
N ARG A 47 24.68 7.84 4.14
CA ARG A 47 24.41 8.01 5.57
C ARG A 47 24.18 9.50 5.88
N GLY A 48 22.96 9.82 6.33
CA GLY A 48 22.71 10.92 7.27
C GLY A 48 22.77 12.36 6.77
N HIS A 49 22.13 12.72 5.64
CA HIS A 49 21.81 14.13 5.39
C HIS A 49 20.39 14.38 4.83
N PRO A 50 19.60 15.29 5.44
CA PRO A 50 18.23 15.55 5.04
C PRO A 50 18.20 16.52 3.86
N TYR A 51 18.44 16.03 2.64
CA TYR A 51 18.12 16.81 1.45
C TYR A 51 16.62 16.72 1.19
N GLY A 52 15.93 17.80 1.51
CA GLY A 52 14.48 17.93 1.38
C GLY A 52 13.98 17.61 -0.02
N LEU A 53 13.37 16.43 -0.16
CA LEU A 53 12.52 16.09 -1.30
C LEU A 53 11.31 17.04 -1.32
N LYS A 54 11.40 18.14 -2.09
CA LYS A 54 10.23 18.92 -2.51
C LYS A 54 9.39 18.13 -3.53
N HIS A 55 8.87 16.98 -3.13
CA HIS A 55 7.88 16.26 -3.93
C HIS A 55 6.48 16.82 -3.61
N TRP A 56 5.73 17.14 -4.67
CA TRP A 56 4.37 17.67 -4.56
C TRP A 56 3.44 16.75 -3.75
N ALA A 57 3.68 15.43 -3.79
CA ALA A 57 2.93 14.46 -3.00
C ALA A 57 3.14 14.65 -1.49
N PHE A 58 4.39 14.82 -1.02
CA PHE A 58 4.66 15.14 0.38
C PHE A 58 4.11 16.51 0.74
N SER A 59 4.25 17.51 -0.14
CA SER A 59 3.64 18.83 0.09
C SER A 59 2.11 18.75 0.23
N LEU A 60 1.45 17.89 -0.55
CA LEU A 60 0.00 17.68 -0.47
C LEU A 60 -0.40 16.95 0.81
N LEU A 61 0.32 15.88 1.17
CA LEU A 61 0.06 15.10 2.37
C LEU A 61 0.32 15.91 3.65
N SER A 62 1.36 16.75 3.68
CA SER A 62 1.63 17.69 4.76
C SER A 62 0.56 18.78 4.92
N CYS A 63 -0.36 18.94 3.95
CA CYS A 63 -1.50 19.83 4.11
C CYS A 63 -2.57 19.28 5.07
N PHE A 64 -2.55 17.97 5.36
CA PHE A 64 -3.52 17.35 6.26
C PHE A 64 -2.97 17.38 7.69
N PRO A 65 -3.66 18.06 8.63
CA PRO A 65 -3.14 18.26 10.00
C PRO A 65 -3.05 16.95 10.80
N ASN A 66 -3.72 15.90 10.34
CA ASN A 66 -3.77 14.57 10.94
C ASN A 66 -2.91 13.55 10.16
N VAL A 67 -2.01 14.01 9.29
CA VAL A 67 -1.06 13.17 8.56
C VAL A 67 0.34 13.62 8.91
N GLU A 68 1.14 12.66 9.35
CA GLU A 68 2.55 12.85 9.63
C GLU A 68 3.38 12.00 8.67
N ILE A 69 4.47 12.56 8.16
CA ILE A 69 5.43 11.86 7.32
C ILE A 69 6.74 11.84 8.09
N GLN A 70 7.19 10.64 8.43
CA GLN A 70 8.45 10.43 9.14
C GLN A 70 9.44 9.64 8.26
N PRO A 71 10.74 10.01 8.27
CA PRO A 71 11.75 9.16 7.66
C PRO A 71 11.83 7.83 8.41
N LEU A 72 12.06 6.74 7.67
CA LEU A 72 12.17 5.40 8.23
C LEU A 72 13.63 4.96 8.23
N ASP A 73 14.24 4.87 9.41
CA ASP A 73 15.57 4.26 9.56
C ASP A 73 15.42 2.73 9.60
N PHE A 74 15.87 2.07 8.54
CA PHE A 74 15.78 0.61 8.43
C PHE A 74 16.67 -0.13 9.44
N THR A 75 17.83 0.41 9.78
CA THR A 75 18.73 -0.23 10.76
C THR A 75 18.08 -0.19 12.14
N GLU A 76 17.48 0.93 12.53
CA GLU A 76 16.71 1.04 13.77
C GLU A 76 15.46 0.17 13.74
N LEU A 77 14.71 0.19 12.63
CA LEU A 77 13.50 -0.61 12.47
C LEU A 77 13.80 -2.11 12.62
N PHE A 78 14.86 -2.62 12.00
CA PHE A 78 15.16 -4.06 12.06
C PHE A 78 15.91 -4.46 13.33
N SER A 79 16.51 -3.51 14.06
CA SER A 79 17.23 -3.77 15.31
C SER A 79 16.38 -4.52 16.34
N GLY A 80 16.98 -5.53 16.97
CA GLY A 80 16.32 -6.38 17.97
C GLY A 80 15.24 -7.30 17.40
N THR A 81 15.26 -7.57 16.09
CA THR A 81 14.35 -8.52 15.43
C THR A 81 15.15 -9.56 14.63
N PRO A 82 14.54 -10.71 14.28
CA PRO A 82 15.20 -11.69 13.39
C PRO A 82 15.66 -11.09 12.06
N LEU A 83 15.02 -10.00 11.59
CA LEU A 83 15.35 -9.36 10.32
C LEU A 83 16.59 -8.46 10.37
N ALA A 84 17.21 -8.23 11.54
CA ALA A 84 18.40 -7.39 11.68
C ALA A 84 19.57 -7.90 10.82
N GLU A 85 19.93 -9.18 11.00
CA GLU A 85 21.01 -9.80 10.23
C GLU A 85 20.64 -9.95 8.77
N TRP A 86 19.39 -10.35 8.51
CA TRP A 86 18.84 -10.38 7.16
C TRP A 86 19.10 -9.04 6.49
N TYR A 87 18.66 -7.91 7.04
CA TYR A 87 18.81 -6.59 6.41
C TYR A 87 20.27 -6.20 6.08
N LEU A 88 21.26 -6.74 6.77
CA LEU A 88 22.67 -6.39 6.53
C LEU A 88 23.33 -7.19 5.39
N GLN A 89 22.73 -8.28 4.90
CA GLN A 89 23.39 -9.11 3.88
C GLN A 89 23.48 -8.40 2.50
N PRO A 90 24.66 -8.30 1.88
CA PRO A 90 24.84 -7.59 0.61
C PRO A 90 24.25 -8.31 -0.62
N GLN A 91 24.05 -9.63 -0.56
CA GLN A 91 23.65 -10.45 -1.71
C GLN A 91 22.25 -10.11 -2.25
N ARG A 92 21.37 -9.52 -1.44
CA ARG A 92 19.99 -9.18 -1.83
C ARG A 92 19.89 -8.06 -2.84
N GLN A 93 20.94 -7.24 -3.00
CA GLN A 93 20.94 -6.13 -3.97
C GLN A 93 20.75 -6.59 -5.42
N LYS A 94 20.97 -7.88 -5.69
CA LYS A 94 20.80 -8.49 -7.02
C LYS A 94 19.40 -9.06 -7.26
N GLU A 95 18.52 -9.05 -6.25
CA GLU A 95 17.22 -9.69 -6.34
C GLU A 95 16.20 -8.82 -7.08
N PRO A 96 15.39 -9.40 -7.98
CA PRO A 96 14.48 -8.65 -8.86
C PRO A 96 13.34 -7.96 -8.10
N HIS A 97 13.05 -8.40 -6.88
CA HIS A 97 11.91 -7.93 -6.08
C HIS A 97 12.32 -7.25 -4.78
N LEU A 98 13.58 -6.79 -4.67
CA LEU A 98 14.16 -6.22 -3.45
C LEU A 98 13.24 -5.18 -2.77
N LEU A 99 12.65 -4.25 -3.53
CA LEU A 99 11.79 -3.21 -2.96
C LEU A 99 10.48 -3.76 -2.40
N ALA A 100 9.86 -4.73 -3.09
CA ALA A 100 8.64 -5.36 -2.61
C ALA A 100 8.92 -6.15 -1.32
N VAL A 101 10.00 -6.93 -1.33
CA VAL A 101 10.45 -7.72 -0.18
C VAL A 101 10.83 -6.82 1.00
N LEU A 102 11.50 -5.70 0.76
CA LEU A 102 11.83 -4.72 1.81
C LEU A 102 10.55 -4.09 2.39
N SER A 103 9.57 -3.76 1.56
CA SER A 103 8.25 -3.28 2.04
C SER A 103 7.53 -4.36 2.88
N ASP A 104 7.54 -5.62 2.44
CA ASP A 104 6.98 -6.75 3.19
C ASP A 104 7.65 -6.91 4.56
N ALA A 105 8.98 -6.81 4.62
CA ALA A 105 9.74 -6.82 5.86
C ALA A 105 9.35 -5.66 6.78
N CYS A 106 9.32 -4.44 6.24
CA CYS A 106 9.01 -3.23 7.02
C CYS A 106 7.62 -3.32 7.65
N ARG A 107 6.60 -3.71 6.90
CA ARG A 107 5.23 -3.73 7.43
C ARG A 107 5.04 -4.77 8.55
N ILE A 108 5.66 -5.94 8.44
CA ILE A 108 5.60 -6.97 9.49
C ILE A 108 6.32 -6.48 10.75
N VAL A 109 7.49 -5.85 10.61
CA VAL A 109 8.28 -5.38 11.76
C VAL A 109 7.64 -4.17 12.42
N LEU A 110 7.14 -3.20 11.65
CA LEU A 110 6.34 -2.09 12.16
C LEU A 110 5.13 -2.61 12.95
N MET A 111 4.41 -3.58 12.38
CA MET A 111 3.25 -4.20 13.02
C MET A 111 3.64 -4.92 14.33
N TRP A 112 4.79 -5.60 14.39
CA TRP A 112 5.23 -6.23 15.63
C TRP A 112 5.71 -5.23 16.68
N LYS A 113 6.44 -4.18 16.28
CA LYS A 113 6.97 -3.20 17.23
C LYS A 113 5.87 -2.30 17.81
N PHE A 114 5.02 -1.76 16.94
CA PHE A 114 4.09 -0.69 17.29
C PHE A 114 2.62 -1.14 17.27
N GLY A 115 2.30 -2.20 16.52
CA GLY A 115 0.91 -2.59 16.30
C GLY A 115 0.12 -1.51 15.57
N GLY A 116 -1.18 -1.48 15.82
CA GLY A 116 -2.09 -0.55 15.17
C GLY A 116 -2.58 -1.11 13.83
N ILE A 117 -2.79 -0.23 12.86
CA ILE A 117 -3.32 -0.57 11.55
C ILE A 117 -2.30 -0.14 10.48
N TYR A 118 -1.90 -1.08 9.65
CA TYR A 118 -1.11 -0.85 8.45
C TYR A 118 -2.02 -0.96 7.22
N LEU A 119 -1.83 -0.05 6.28
CA LEU A 119 -2.45 -0.03 4.97
C LEU A 119 -1.38 0.29 3.93
N ASP A 120 -1.43 -0.40 2.79
CA ASP A 120 -0.77 0.11 1.59
C ASP A 120 -1.36 1.47 1.19
N THR A 121 -0.58 2.29 0.49
CA THR A 121 -0.99 3.67 0.16
C THR A 121 -2.10 3.76 -0.89
N ASP A 122 -2.45 2.64 -1.51
CA ASP A 122 -3.42 2.51 -2.59
C ASP A 122 -4.75 1.89 -2.10
N PHE A 123 -5.11 2.18 -0.85
CA PHE A 123 -6.45 1.94 -0.30
C PHE A 123 -7.33 3.19 -0.31
N ILE A 124 -8.63 2.98 -0.56
CA ILE A 124 -9.69 3.92 -0.20
C ILE A 124 -10.40 3.39 1.03
N VAL A 125 -10.28 4.09 2.16
CA VAL A 125 -10.96 3.72 3.41
C VAL A 125 -12.40 4.22 3.38
N LEU A 126 -13.36 3.31 3.58
CA LEU A 126 -14.79 3.59 3.51
C LEU A 126 -15.44 3.67 4.90
N LYS A 127 -14.89 2.94 5.88
CA LYS A 127 -15.39 2.86 7.26
C LYS A 127 -14.25 2.89 8.26
N ASN A 128 -14.57 3.19 9.52
CA ASN A 128 -13.59 3.15 10.60
C ASN A 128 -13.03 1.72 10.76
N LEU A 129 -11.69 1.61 10.73
CA LEU A 129 -10.96 0.35 10.82
C LEU A 129 -10.60 -0.05 12.26
N GLN A 130 -10.79 0.84 13.25
CA GLN A 130 -10.39 0.61 14.65
C GLN A 130 -11.05 -0.63 15.28
N ASN A 131 -12.20 -1.05 14.79
CA ASN A 131 -12.90 -2.25 15.27
C ASN A 131 -12.29 -3.56 14.74
N LEU A 132 -11.41 -3.48 13.74
CA LEU A 132 -10.68 -4.64 13.21
C LEU A 132 -9.40 -4.76 14.03
N THR A 133 -9.28 -5.78 14.87
CA THR A 133 -8.08 -6.02 15.70
C THR A 133 -7.63 -7.46 15.53
N ASN A 134 -6.31 -7.68 15.48
CA ASN A 134 -5.67 -8.96 15.19
C ASN A 134 -6.24 -9.61 13.91
N ALA A 135 -6.35 -8.81 12.86
CA ALA A 135 -7.01 -9.16 11.63
C ALA A 135 -6.14 -8.86 10.40
N LEU A 136 -6.31 -9.67 9.38
CA LEU A 136 -5.76 -9.49 8.03
C LEU A 136 -6.76 -10.00 7.00
N GLY A 137 -6.65 -9.57 5.75
CA GLY A 137 -7.64 -9.91 4.73
C GLY A 137 -7.23 -11.04 3.80
N ILE A 138 -8.23 -11.80 3.34
CA ILE A 138 -8.10 -12.76 2.24
C ILE A 138 -8.23 -12.01 0.92
N GLN A 139 -7.22 -12.06 0.04
CA GLN A 139 -7.24 -11.35 -1.25
C GLN A 139 -7.77 -12.20 -2.42
N GLY A 140 -7.91 -13.51 -2.23
CA GLY A 140 -8.30 -14.47 -3.26
C GLY A 140 -8.34 -15.88 -2.67
N ASP A 141 -8.50 -16.91 -3.51
CA ASP A 141 -8.66 -18.30 -3.08
C ASP A 141 -7.56 -18.76 -2.12
N GLU A 142 -7.91 -18.76 -0.83
CA GLU A 142 -7.06 -19.15 0.30
C GLU A 142 -5.78 -18.32 0.52
N VAL A 143 -5.64 -17.16 -0.14
CA VAL A 143 -4.44 -16.33 -0.03
C VAL A 143 -4.71 -15.11 0.84
N LEU A 144 -3.90 -14.95 1.89
CA LEU A 144 -3.88 -13.75 2.72
C LEU A 144 -2.99 -12.67 2.10
N ASN A 145 -3.29 -11.41 2.38
CA ASN A 145 -2.50 -10.28 1.88
C ASN A 145 -2.08 -9.35 3.02
N GLY A 146 -0.84 -8.86 2.95
CA GLY A 146 -0.23 -7.94 3.91
C GLY A 146 -0.51 -6.46 3.65
N ALA A 147 -1.24 -6.13 2.60
CA ALA A 147 -1.61 -4.76 2.28
C ALA A 147 -2.55 -4.14 3.34
N PHE A 148 -3.32 -4.97 4.04
CA PHE A 148 -4.03 -4.61 5.27
C PHE A 148 -3.61 -5.53 6.42
N LEU A 149 -3.12 -4.93 7.51
CA LEU A 149 -2.80 -5.63 8.76
C LEU A 149 -3.31 -4.80 9.94
N SER A 150 -3.97 -5.42 10.90
CA SER A 150 -4.30 -4.78 12.17
C SER A 150 -3.98 -5.69 13.33
N PHE A 151 -2.98 -5.37 14.14
CA PHE A 151 -2.58 -6.21 15.26
C PHE A 151 -2.17 -5.38 16.46
N LYS A 152 -2.30 -5.97 17.64
CA LYS A 152 -1.64 -5.44 18.84
C LYS A 152 -0.11 -5.55 18.69
N PRO A 153 0.66 -4.63 19.28
CA PRO A 153 2.12 -4.77 19.30
C PRO A 153 2.50 -6.09 19.98
N LYS A 154 3.64 -6.64 19.56
CA LYS A 154 4.22 -7.90 20.06
C LYS A 154 3.34 -9.14 19.86
N HIS A 155 2.36 -9.10 18.96
CA HIS A 155 1.49 -10.24 18.72
C HIS A 155 2.28 -11.46 18.19
N LYS A 156 2.09 -12.63 18.81
CA LYS A 156 2.90 -13.83 18.53
C LYS A 156 2.82 -14.29 17.07
N PHE A 157 1.65 -14.18 16.44
CA PHE A 157 1.49 -14.47 15.01
C PHE A 157 2.43 -13.64 14.13
N ILE A 158 2.59 -12.34 14.40
CA ILE A 158 3.48 -11.46 13.62
C ILE A 158 4.95 -11.78 13.92
N GLU A 159 5.28 -12.16 15.16
CA GLU A 159 6.62 -12.65 15.50
C GLU A 159 6.98 -13.91 14.70
N LEU A 160 6.05 -14.87 14.57
CA LEU A 160 6.24 -16.06 13.73
C LEU A 160 6.38 -15.70 12.25
N CYS A 161 5.66 -14.67 11.78
CA CYS A 161 5.85 -14.14 10.43
C CYS A 161 7.28 -13.61 10.22
N MET A 162 7.85 -12.88 11.19
CA MET A 162 9.24 -12.42 11.11
C MET A 162 10.25 -13.57 11.10
N GLN A 163 10.02 -14.60 11.92
CA GLN A 163 10.89 -15.78 11.96
C GLN A 163 10.84 -16.55 10.63
N ASP A 164 9.63 -16.79 10.13
CA ASP A 164 9.43 -17.46 8.85
C ASP A 164 10.01 -16.67 7.68
N PHE A 165 9.93 -15.33 7.72
CA PHE A 165 10.56 -14.45 6.73
C PHE A 165 12.04 -14.80 6.55
N VAL A 166 12.78 -14.96 7.64
CA VAL A 166 14.21 -15.23 7.57
C VAL A 166 14.48 -16.71 7.23
N GLN A 167 13.73 -17.63 7.84
CA GLN A 167 13.94 -19.08 7.68
C GLN A 167 13.60 -19.58 6.28
N ASN A 168 12.55 -19.03 5.68
CA ASN A 168 12.05 -19.41 4.37
C ASN A 168 12.22 -18.23 3.40
N TYR A 169 13.41 -17.64 3.37
CA TYR A 169 13.68 -16.48 2.52
C TYR A 169 13.81 -16.88 1.04
N ASN A 170 13.08 -16.20 0.16
CA ASN A 170 13.27 -16.29 -1.29
C ASN A 170 12.92 -14.96 -1.98
N GLY A 171 13.91 -14.07 -2.13
CA GLY A 171 13.73 -12.76 -2.77
C GLY A 171 13.57 -12.80 -4.29
N TRP A 172 13.71 -13.98 -4.92
CA TRP A 172 13.50 -14.15 -6.37
C TRP A 172 12.04 -14.32 -6.76
N VAL A 173 11.15 -14.55 -5.79
CA VAL A 173 9.72 -14.77 -6.01
C VAL A 173 8.93 -13.64 -5.36
N TRP A 174 8.24 -12.83 -6.17
CA TRP A 174 7.62 -11.56 -5.77
C TRP A 174 6.67 -11.67 -4.55
N GLY A 175 5.90 -12.76 -4.44
CA GLY A 175 4.91 -12.96 -3.38
C GLY A 175 5.41 -13.75 -2.17
N HIS A 176 6.64 -14.29 -2.23
CA HIS A 176 7.11 -15.28 -1.26
C HIS A 176 7.19 -14.68 0.15
N GLN A 177 7.64 -13.44 0.27
CA GLN A 177 7.82 -12.79 1.58
C GLN A 177 6.64 -11.93 2.03
N GLY A 178 5.63 -11.79 1.17
CA GLY A 178 4.40 -11.06 1.45
C GLY A 178 3.21 -12.01 1.58
N PRO A 179 2.29 -12.06 0.59
CA PRO A 179 1.08 -12.88 0.67
C PRO A 179 1.31 -14.36 0.98
N GLU A 180 2.31 -15.00 0.37
CA GLU A 180 2.59 -16.43 0.58
C GLU A 180 3.09 -16.70 2.01
N LEU A 181 3.85 -15.76 2.58
CA LEU A 181 4.34 -15.81 3.96
C LEU A 181 3.19 -15.80 4.95
N LEU A 182 2.32 -14.81 4.84
CA LEU A 182 1.17 -14.69 5.73
C LEU A 182 0.28 -15.92 5.62
N THR A 183 0.08 -16.41 4.39
CA THR A 183 -0.71 -17.61 4.12
C THR A 183 -0.12 -18.86 4.76
N ARG A 184 1.18 -19.16 4.54
CA ARG A 184 1.81 -20.36 5.10
C ARG A 184 1.91 -20.32 6.62
N VAL A 185 2.23 -19.15 7.20
CA VAL A 185 2.29 -18.98 8.65
C VAL A 185 0.90 -19.10 9.26
N PHE A 186 -0.15 -18.55 8.64
CA PHE A 186 -1.52 -18.70 9.12
C PHE A 186 -2.02 -20.14 9.05
N LYS A 187 -1.77 -20.85 7.94
CA LYS A 187 -2.09 -22.28 7.81
C LYS A 187 -1.42 -23.10 8.92
N LYS A 188 -0.12 -22.85 9.19
CA LYS A 188 0.61 -23.51 10.30
C LYS A 188 0.08 -23.10 11.68
N TRP A 189 -0.19 -21.82 11.89
CA TRP A 189 -0.73 -21.28 13.15
C TRP A 189 -2.07 -21.94 13.50
N CYS A 190 -2.94 -22.14 12.52
CA CYS A 190 -4.27 -22.69 12.70
C CYS A 190 -4.41 -24.19 12.42
N SER A 191 -3.32 -24.87 12.05
CA SER A 191 -3.35 -26.29 11.64
C SER A 191 -4.34 -26.56 10.51
N LEU A 192 -4.35 -25.70 9.48
CA LEU A 192 -5.29 -25.74 8.36
C LEU A 192 -4.62 -26.15 7.06
N ARG A 193 -5.39 -26.80 6.17
CA ARG A 193 -5.01 -27.01 4.77
C ARG A 193 -5.46 -25.87 3.87
N THR A 194 -6.65 -25.34 4.13
CA THR A 194 -7.32 -24.31 3.34
C THR A 194 -7.74 -23.14 4.21
N ILE A 195 -7.80 -21.94 3.65
CA ILE A 195 -8.22 -20.73 4.37
C ILE A 195 -9.57 -20.27 3.82
N LYS A 196 -10.52 -20.05 4.73
CA LYS A 196 -11.77 -19.33 4.48
C LYS A 196 -11.87 -18.18 5.48
N SER A 197 -12.86 -17.29 5.31
CA SER A 197 -13.13 -16.25 6.31
C SER A 197 -13.39 -16.90 7.67
N MET A 198 -12.49 -16.68 8.62
CA MET A 198 -12.53 -17.36 9.91
C MET A 198 -11.67 -16.64 10.95
N SER A 199 -11.90 -16.96 12.22
CA SER A 199 -11.00 -16.59 13.31
C SER A 199 -10.45 -17.84 13.96
N CYS A 200 -9.16 -17.85 14.27
CA CYS A 200 -8.52 -18.97 14.94
C CYS A 200 -7.37 -18.47 15.82
N LYS A 201 -7.29 -19.01 17.04
CA LYS A 201 -6.26 -18.65 18.04
C LYS A 201 -6.05 -17.13 18.15
N GLY A 202 -7.15 -16.37 18.14
CA GLY A 202 -7.15 -14.91 18.29
C GLY A 202 -6.74 -14.10 17.06
N VAL A 203 -6.58 -14.71 15.88
CA VAL A 203 -6.32 -14.02 14.61
C VAL A 203 -7.47 -14.24 13.64
N SER A 204 -7.96 -13.16 13.03
CA SER A 204 -9.08 -13.17 12.09
C SER A 204 -8.61 -12.99 10.65
N ALA A 205 -8.86 -14.00 9.81
CA ALA A 205 -8.79 -13.89 8.35
C ALA A 205 -10.14 -13.35 7.85
N LEU A 206 -10.18 -12.07 7.48
CA LEU A 206 -11.39 -11.39 7.03
C LEU A 206 -11.77 -11.84 5.62
N ALA A 207 -13.08 -11.94 5.38
CA ALA A 207 -13.62 -12.19 4.06
C ALA A 207 -13.15 -11.13 3.04
N PRO A 208 -12.96 -11.50 1.75
CA PRO A 208 -12.49 -10.57 0.74
C PRO A 208 -13.30 -9.27 0.68
N GLU A 209 -14.62 -9.35 0.83
CA GLU A 209 -15.53 -8.20 0.74
C GLU A 209 -15.24 -7.12 1.79
N ALA A 210 -14.56 -7.47 2.89
CA ALA A 210 -14.23 -6.52 3.95
C ALA A 210 -13.15 -5.52 3.52
N VAL A 211 -12.10 -5.94 2.81
CA VAL A 211 -10.94 -5.09 2.48
C VAL A 211 -10.41 -5.24 1.04
N TYR A 212 -10.82 -6.29 0.33
CA TYR A 212 -10.48 -6.59 -1.06
C TYR A 212 -11.75 -6.92 -1.88
N PRO A 213 -12.80 -6.07 -1.88
CA PRO A 213 -14.08 -6.39 -2.54
C PRO A 213 -14.00 -6.50 -4.07
N VAL A 214 -12.94 -5.96 -4.67
CA VAL A 214 -12.56 -6.22 -6.06
C VAL A 214 -11.28 -7.05 -6.02
N PRO A 215 -11.32 -8.35 -6.36
CA PRO A 215 -10.13 -9.19 -6.42
C PRO A 215 -9.09 -8.62 -7.39
N TRP A 216 -7.81 -8.88 -7.14
CA TRP A 216 -6.73 -8.35 -7.97
C TRP A 216 -6.82 -8.82 -9.43
N GLN A 217 -7.38 -10.01 -9.70
CA GLN A 217 -7.63 -10.52 -11.05
C GLN A 217 -8.64 -9.66 -11.81
N ASP A 218 -9.55 -9.04 -11.07
CA ASP A 218 -10.67 -8.24 -11.55
C ASP A 218 -10.41 -6.73 -11.42
N TRP A 219 -9.15 -6.30 -11.23
CA TRP A 219 -8.81 -4.89 -11.00
C TRP A 219 -9.38 -3.92 -12.03
N LYS A 220 -9.59 -4.37 -13.28
CA LYS A 220 -10.19 -3.56 -14.36
C LYS A 220 -11.62 -3.11 -14.04
N LYS A 221 -12.38 -3.87 -13.24
CA LYS A 221 -13.73 -3.50 -12.78
C LYS A 221 -13.76 -2.18 -12.01
N LEU A 222 -12.63 -1.74 -11.44
CA LEU A 222 -12.50 -0.41 -10.83
C LEU A 222 -12.75 0.72 -11.85
N PHE A 223 -12.47 0.50 -13.12
CA PHE A 223 -12.59 1.50 -14.20
C PHE A 223 -13.86 1.31 -15.04
N GLU A 224 -14.66 0.29 -14.74
CA GLU A 224 -15.91 -0.02 -15.42
C GLU A 224 -17.10 0.65 -14.72
N ALA A 225 -18.15 0.95 -15.49
CA ALA A 225 -19.37 1.55 -14.97
C ALA A 225 -20.05 0.61 -13.96
N VAL A 226 -20.48 1.16 -12.83
CA VAL A 226 -21.19 0.40 -11.78
C VAL A 226 -22.59 0.95 -11.58
N SER A 227 -23.58 0.07 -11.42
CA SER A 227 -24.94 0.50 -11.08
C SER A 227 -25.03 0.95 -9.61
N ALA A 228 -26.02 1.81 -9.29
CA ALA A 228 -26.26 2.24 -7.91
C ALA A 228 -26.54 1.05 -6.97
N LEU A 229 -27.20 0.00 -7.46
CA LEU A 229 -27.49 -1.21 -6.70
C LEU A 229 -26.21 -2.01 -6.39
N GLU A 230 -25.34 -2.19 -7.37
CA GLU A 230 -24.06 -2.88 -7.18
C GLU A 230 -23.13 -2.10 -6.26
N LEU A 231 -23.06 -0.78 -6.43
CA LEU A 231 -22.30 0.09 -5.53
C LEU A 231 -22.81 -0.02 -4.09
N HIS A 232 -24.13 0.04 -3.88
CA HIS A 232 -24.71 -0.12 -2.54
C HIS A 232 -24.38 -1.49 -1.93
N LYS A 233 -24.45 -2.57 -2.71
CA LYS A 233 -24.07 -3.92 -2.26
C LYS A 233 -22.60 -4.00 -1.85
N LEU A 234 -21.70 -3.42 -2.66
CA LEU A 234 -20.27 -3.35 -2.36
C LEU A 234 -20.04 -2.59 -1.06
N LEU A 235 -20.60 -1.39 -0.91
CA LEU A 235 -20.39 -0.55 0.27
C LEU A 235 -20.94 -1.16 1.58
N LYS A 236 -21.89 -2.10 1.53
CA LYS A 236 -22.57 -2.64 2.70
C LYS A 236 -21.62 -3.27 3.73
N ASN A 237 -20.71 -4.15 3.30
CA ASN A 237 -19.81 -4.89 4.19
C ASN A 237 -18.32 -4.53 4.01
N THR A 238 -18.01 -3.61 3.10
CA THR A 238 -16.63 -3.17 2.86
C THR A 238 -16.20 -2.08 3.83
N TYR A 239 -15.00 -2.25 4.36
CA TYR A 239 -14.28 -1.28 5.18
C TYR A 239 -13.29 -0.45 4.37
N ALA A 240 -12.60 -1.08 3.41
CA ALA A 240 -11.67 -0.42 2.52
C ALA A 240 -11.61 -1.12 1.14
N VAL A 241 -11.16 -0.39 0.12
CA VAL A 241 -10.99 -0.91 -1.25
C VAL A 241 -9.54 -0.73 -1.66
N HIS A 242 -8.84 -1.83 -1.93
CA HIS A 242 -7.51 -1.82 -2.53
C HIS A 242 -7.62 -1.59 -4.04
N ILE A 243 -6.94 -0.58 -4.60
CA ILE A 243 -7.06 -0.22 -6.03
C ILE A 243 -6.04 -0.92 -6.93
N TRP A 244 -5.13 -1.70 -6.34
CA TRP A 244 -4.14 -2.53 -7.05
C TRP A 244 -3.22 -1.70 -7.94
N ASN A 245 -2.64 -0.61 -7.42
CA ASN A 245 -1.89 0.38 -8.20
C ASN A 245 -0.77 -0.23 -9.05
N LYS A 246 -0.15 -1.32 -8.58
CA LYS A 246 0.83 -2.08 -9.38
C LYS A 246 0.28 -2.50 -10.75
N LEU A 247 -1.00 -2.85 -10.83
CA LEU A 247 -1.72 -3.23 -12.05
C LEU A 247 -2.43 -2.05 -12.70
N SER A 248 -3.01 -1.15 -11.90
CA SER A 248 -3.95 -0.14 -12.39
C SER A 248 -3.31 1.21 -12.76
N HIS A 249 -2.08 1.51 -12.34
CA HIS A 249 -1.45 2.84 -12.52
C HIS A 249 -1.38 3.35 -13.98
N GLY A 250 -1.34 2.45 -14.97
CA GLY A 250 -1.30 2.82 -16.39
C GLY A 250 -2.66 3.13 -17.01
N THR A 251 -3.75 2.98 -16.24
CA THR A 251 -5.12 3.12 -16.76
C THR A 251 -5.66 4.51 -16.46
N LYS A 252 -6.10 5.22 -17.51
CA LYS A 252 -6.70 6.54 -17.36
C LYS A 252 -8.11 6.41 -16.77
N LEU A 253 -8.39 7.19 -15.72
CA LEU A 253 -9.73 7.34 -15.15
C LEU A 253 -10.33 8.66 -15.61
N GLU A 254 -11.43 8.61 -16.37
CA GLU A 254 -12.19 9.80 -16.73
C GLU A 254 -13.09 10.23 -15.56
N ILE A 255 -13.08 11.53 -15.23
CA ILE A 255 -13.91 12.11 -14.17
C ILE A 255 -14.60 13.39 -14.67
N PRO A 256 -15.94 13.54 -14.51
CA PRO A 256 -16.86 12.59 -13.90
C PRO A 256 -17.16 11.39 -14.80
N SER A 257 -17.38 10.22 -14.21
CA SER A 257 -17.85 9.02 -14.90
C SER A 257 -18.62 8.09 -13.95
N GLN A 258 -19.31 7.11 -14.50
CA GLN A 258 -19.98 6.04 -13.74
C GLN A 258 -19.02 4.93 -13.29
N ALA A 259 -17.71 5.07 -13.56
CA ALA A 259 -16.73 4.07 -13.17
C ALA A 259 -16.71 3.88 -11.65
N LEU A 260 -16.57 2.64 -11.18
CA LEU A 260 -16.56 2.32 -9.74
C LEU A 260 -15.58 3.20 -8.95
N LEU A 261 -14.34 3.35 -9.43
CA LEU A 261 -13.31 4.17 -8.80
C LEU A 261 -13.68 5.66 -8.77
N ALA A 262 -14.30 6.18 -9.84
CA ALA A 262 -14.80 7.55 -9.87
C ALA A 262 -15.94 7.76 -8.84
N GLN A 263 -16.84 6.78 -8.70
CA GLN A 263 -17.90 6.82 -7.68
C GLN A 263 -17.31 6.77 -6.27
N LEU A 264 -16.32 5.93 -6.01
CA LEU A 264 -15.62 5.84 -4.71
C LEU A 264 -14.90 7.15 -4.39
N TYR A 265 -14.14 7.71 -5.32
CA TYR A 265 -13.49 9.01 -5.11
C TYR A 265 -14.49 10.13 -4.84
N SER A 266 -15.63 10.14 -5.52
CA SER A 266 -16.65 11.18 -5.29
C SER A 266 -17.20 11.16 -3.86
N GLN A 267 -17.34 9.97 -3.25
CA GLN A 267 -17.94 9.80 -1.93
C GLN A 267 -16.91 9.87 -0.79
N PHE A 268 -15.73 9.29 -0.99
CA PHE A 268 -14.75 9.05 0.08
C PHE A 268 -13.45 9.86 -0.08
N CYS A 269 -13.21 10.47 -1.25
CA CYS A 269 -12.05 11.32 -1.50
C CYS A 269 -12.42 12.63 -2.22
N PRO A 270 -13.37 13.44 -1.69
CA PRO A 270 -13.98 14.54 -2.43
C PRO A 270 -12.99 15.64 -2.86
N ALA A 271 -11.91 15.86 -2.10
CA ALA A 271 -10.86 16.81 -2.46
C ALA A 271 -10.07 16.35 -3.70
N THR A 272 -9.64 15.09 -3.72
CA THR A 272 -8.98 14.45 -4.87
C THR A 272 -9.90 14.44 -6.07
N TYR A 273 -11.16 14.02 -5.90
CA TYR A 273 -12.15 13.98 -6.97
C TYR A 273 -12.39 15.35 -7.62
N THR A 274 -12.48 16.42 -6.81
CA THR A 274 -12.63 17.79 -7.31
C THR A 274 -11.41 18.24 -8.11
N LYS A 275 -10.20 17.87 -7.68
CA LYS A 275 -8.97 18.21 -8.38
C LYS A 275 -8.86 17.49 -9.73
N MET A 276 -9.18 16.20 -9.76
CA MET A 276 -9.14 15.39 -10.99
C MET A 276 -10.17 15.83 -12.04
N LYS A 277 -11.27 16.49 -11.66
CA LYS A 277 -12.22 17.09 -12.62
C LYS A 277 -11.64 18.27 -13.42
N GLN A 278 -10.57 18.88 -12.92
CA GLN A 278 -9.98 20.10 -13.49
C GLN A 278 -8.76 19.81 -14.38
N ASP A 279 -8.30 18.55 -14.38
CA ASP A 279 -7.15 18.07 -15.14
C ASP A 279 -7.65 17.36 -16.42
#